data_AF-A0A193QEY5-F1
#
_entry.id   AF-A0A193QEY5-F1
#
_cell.length_a   1.000
_cell.length_b   1.000
_cell.length_c   1.000
_cell.angle_alpha   90.00
_cell.angle_beta   90.00
_cell.angle_gamma   90.00
#
_symmetry.space_group_name_H-M   'P 1'
#
loop_
_entity.id
_entity.type
_entity.pdbx_description
1 polymer ?
#
loop_
_entity_poly.entity_id
_entity_poly.type
_entity_poly.pdbx_seq_one_letter_code
_entity_poly.pdbx_strand_id
1 'polypeptide(L)'
;MKPINVDFFVGKFLRDYGLKNSDLYPLKLAEFDGNILKLETYEELGGELVINLSDSFFEEKLKIKVKNAKGEASSGGSKLINNEYVDISAGGPTPSVVVISVPLNGRFEMSGFSIVPR
;
A
#
# COMPACT_ATOMS: atom_id res chain seq x y z
N MET A 1 -8.21 -11.29 15.62
CA MET A 1 -8.19 -12.07 14.35
C MET A 1 -6.73 -12.43 13.96
N LYS A 2 -6.48 -13.42 13.08
CA LYS A 2 -5.11 -13.75 12.61
C LYS A 2 -4.66 -12.76 11.52
N PRO A 3 -3.35 -12.45 11.39
CA PRO A 3 -2.84 -11.68 10.26
C PRO A 3 -3.27 -12.25 8.91
N ILE A 4 -3.70 -11.40 8.00
CA ILE A 4 -3.99 -11.78 6.61
C ILE A 4 -2.80 -11.37 5.76
N ASN A 5 -2.17 -12.37 5.14
CA ASN A 5 -1.01 -12.19 4.28
C ASN A 5 -1.46 -12.15 2.83
N VAL A 6 -1.06 -11.09 2.13
CA VAL A 6 -1.25 -10.91 0.70
C VAL A 6 0.14 -10.97 0.07
N ASP A 7 0.37 -12.00 -0.74
CA ASP A 7 1.56 -12.13 -1.58
C ASP A 7 1.16 -11.85 -3.03
N PHE A 8 2.01 -11.14 -3.75
CA PHE A 8 1.76 -10.88 -5.17
C PHE A 8 2.20 -12.06 -6.03
N PHE A 9 1.44 -12.28 -7.09
CA PHE A 9 1.61 -13.36 -8.05
C PHE A 9 1.66 -12.81 -9.47
N VAL A 10 2.43 -13.50 -10.31
CA VAL A 10 2.60 -13.17 -11.73
C VAL A 10 1.26 -13.19 -12.46
N GLY A 11 1.06 -12.22 -13.36
CA GLY A 11 -0.14 -12.14 -14.22
C GLY A 11 -1.38 -11.58 -13.54
N LYS A 12 -1.23 -10.96 -12.36
CA LYS A 12 -2.31 -10.30 -11.63
C LYS A 12 -2.29 -8.78 -11.86
N PHE A 13 -3.44 -8.15 -11.61
CA PHE A 13 -3.63 -6.70 -11.72
C PHE A 13 -3.83 -6.08 -10.33
N LEU A 14 -3.68 -4.75 -10.22
CA LEU A 14 -3.84 -4.03 -8.95
C LEU A 14 -5.18 -4.35 -8.26
N ARG A 15 -6.27 -4.34 -9.05
CA ARG A 15 -7.63 -4.63 -8.58
C ARG A 15 -7.79 -6.03 -7.98
N ASP A 16 -6.96 -7.00 -8.37
CA ASP A 16 -7.02 -8.36 -7.82
C ASP A 16 -6.60 -8.39 -6.34
N TYR A 17 -5.95 -7.32 -5.85
CA TYR A 17 -5.50 -7.14 -4.47
C TYR A 17 -6.18 -5.94 -3.78
N GLY A 18 -7.26 -5.38 -4.36
CA GLY A 18 -7.91 -4.19 -3.84
C GLY A 18 -7.07 -2.91 -3.98
N LEU A 19 -6.05 -2.92 -4.84
CA LEU A 19 -5.16 -1.79 -5.07
C LEU A 19 -5.67 -0.93 -6.23
N LYS A 20 -5.49 0.39 -6.14
CA LYS A 20 -5.69 1.32 -7.25
C LYS A 20 -4.76 2.52 -7.15
N ASN A 21 -4.51 3.18 -8.28
CA ASN A 21 -3.91 4.51 -8.26
C ASN A 21 -4.87 5.51 -7.60
N SER A 22 -4.31 6.49 -6.89
CA SER A 22 -5.06 7.64 -6.41
C SER A 22 -5.54 8.49 -7.59
N ASP A 23 -6.79 8.94 -7.50
CA ASP A 23 -7.40 9.82 -8.50
C ASP A 23 -6.88 11.27 -8.35
N LEU A 24 -6.43 11.66 -7.15
CA LEU A 24 -5.94 13.00 -6.84
C LEU A 24 -4.41 13.13 -6.99
N TYR A 25 -3.68 12.06 -6.67
CA TYR A 25 -2.21 12.02 -6.72
C TYR A 25 -1.76 10.80 -7.53
N PRO A 26 -2.03 10.78 -8.85
CA PRO A 26 -1.76 9.61 -9.67
C PRO A 26 -0.26 9.33 -9.76
N LEU A 27 0.09 8.05 -9.62
CA LEU A 27 1.43 7.56 -9.91
C LEU A 27 1.69 7.59 -11.42
N LYS A 28 2.93 7.88 -11.80
CA LYS A 28 3.40 7.72 -13.19
C LYS A 28 3.38 6.26 -13.60
N LEU A 29 3.72 5.38 -12.66
CA LEU A 29 3.75 3.94 -12.85
C LEU A 29 3.25 3.24 -11.58
N ALA A 30 2.33 2.30 -11.75
CA ALA A 30 1.92 1.35 -10.73
C ALA A 30 1.64 0.01 -11.41
N GLU A 31 2.69 -0.79 -11.59
CA GLU A 31 2.64 -2.02 -12.38
C GLU A 31 3.35 -3.19 -11.71
N PHE A 32 2.94 -4.40 -12.08
CA PHE A 32 3.63 -5.61 -11.64
C PHE A 32 4.75 -5.98 -12.60
N ASP A 33 5.96 -6.10 -12.06
CA ASP A 33 7.09 -6.80 -12.68
C ASP A 33 7.23 -8.17 -12.00
N GLY A 34 6.69 -9.21 -12.63
CA GLY A 34 6.56 -10.52 -12.04
C GLY A 34 5.66 -10.49 -10.79
N ASN A 35 6.26 -10.74 -9.62
CA ASN A 35 5.59 -10.69 -8.31
C ASN A 35 5.96 -9.44 -7.49
N ILE A 36 6.56 -8.43 -8.11
CA ILE A 36 6.92 -7.17 -7.47
C ILE A 36 6.01 -6.08 -8.02
N LEU A 37 5.31 -5.36 -7.14
CA LEU A 37 4.64 -4.12 -7.50
C LEU A 37 5.66 -2.99 -7.48
N LYS A 38 5.84 -2.31 -8.62
CA LYS A 38 6.68 -1.13 -8.78
C LYS A 38 5.81 0.12 -8.83
N LEU A 39 6.19 1.13 -8.05
CA LEU A 39 5.59 2.45 -8.01
C LEU A 39 6.64 3.49 -8.40
N GLU A 40 6.30 4.36 -9.35
CA GLU A 40 7.12 5.52 -9.73
C GLU A 40 6.22 6.76 -9.78
N THR A 41 6.74 7.89 -9.28
CA THR A 41 6.04 9.17 -9.33
C THR A 41 6.47 9.99 -10.55
N TYR A 42 5.71 11.05 -10.83
CA TYR A 42 6.19 12.10 -11.73
C TYR A 42 7.30 12.93 -11.05
N GLU A 43 7.98 13.79 -11.82
CA GLU A 43 9.04 14.64 -11.28
C GLU A 43 8.50 15.82 -10.48
N GLU A 44 7.32 16.31 -10.88
CA GLU A 44 6.71 17.53 -10.35
C GLU A 44 5.73 17.24 -9.20
N LEU A 45 5.34 15.97 -9.02
CA LEU A 45 4.36 15.53 -8.03
C LEU A 45 4.79 14.18 -7.45
N GLY A 46 4.55 13.99 -6.15
CA GLY A 46 4.56 12.64 -5.56
C GLY A 46 3.45 11.77 -6.15
N GLY A 47 3.19 10.63 -5.55
CA GLY A 47 2.08 9.79 -5.99
C GLY A 47 1.61 8.83 -4.92
N GLU A 48 0.37 8.38 -5.08
CA GLU A 48 -0.31 7.59 -4.08
C GLU A 48 -0.91 6.32 -4.67
N LEU A 49 -0.63 5.22 -3.98
CA LEU A 49 -1.32 3.95 -4.16
C LEU A 49 -2.37 3.81 -3.05
N VAL A 50 -3.60 3.49 -3.43
CA VAL A 50 -4.71 3.29 -2.52
C VAL A 50 -4.98 1.78 -2.36
N ILE A 51 -5.05 1.32 -1.11
CA ILE A 51 -5.41 -0.04 -0.73
C ILE A 51 -6.82 -0.01 -0.15
N ASN A 52 -7.78 -0.57 -0.87
CA ASN A 52 -9.13 -0.78 -0.37
C ASN A 52 -9.18 -2.12 0.36
N LEU A 53 -9.40 -2.05 1.67
CA LEU A 53 -9.61 -3.19 2.54
C LEU A 53 -11.09 -3.59 2.50
N SER A 54 -11.36 -4.88 2.70
CA SER A 54 -12.72 -5.42 2.69
C SER A 54 -13.56 -4.95 3.89
N ASP A 55 -14.88 -4.91 3.70
CA ASP A 55 -15.96 -4.75 4.70
C ASP A 55 -15.76 -5.54 5.99
N SER A 56 -15.10 -6.69 5.92
CA SER A 56 -14.80 -7.52 7.08
C SER A 56 -13.80 -6.94 8.07
N PHE A 57 -13.08 -5.86 7.72
CA PHE A 57 -12.05 -5.27 8.58
C PHE A 57 -12.51 -4.01 9.34
N PHE A 58 -13.79 -3.65 9.22
CA PHE A 58 -14.33 -2.35 9.62
C PHE A 58 -14.40 -2.12 11.15
N GLU A 59 -14.35 -3.20 11.95
CA GLU A 59 -14.51 -3.12 13.41
C GLU A 59 -13.19 -3.10 14.20
N GLU A 60 -12.04 -3.30 13.54
CA GLU A 60 -10.75 -3.44 14.20
C GLU A 60 -9.78 -2.32 13.78
N LYS A 61 -8.95 -1.83 14.71
CA LYS A 61 -7.78 -1.02 14.33
C LYS A 61 -6.81 -1.93 13.59
N LEU A 62 -6.27 -1.49 12.45
CA LEU A 62 -5.41 -2.32 11.60
C LEU A 62 -3.99 -1.78 11.54
N LYS A 63 -3.03 -2.66 11.29
CA LYS A 63 -1.67 -2.32 10.88
C LYS A 63 -1.36 -2.94 9.53
N ILE A 64 -0.59 -2.25 8.69
CA ILE A 64 -0.05 -2.83 7.46
C ILE A 64 1.46 -3.02 7.60
N LYS A 65 1.92 -4.18 7.12
CA LYS A 65 3.33 -4.50 6.97
C LYS A 65 3.60 -4.83 5.50
N VAL A 66 4.50 -4.08 4.86
CA VAL A 66 4.94 -4.35 3.49
C VAL A 66 6.02 -5.43 3.46
N LYS A 67 6.05 -6.23 2.39
CA LYS A 67 7.00 -7.34 2.21
C LYS A 67 8.03 -7.02 1.14
N ASN A 68 9.31 -7.22 1.47
CA ASN A 68 10.46 -6.96 0.59
C ASN A 68 10.48 -5.54 0.00
N ALA A 69 10.12 -4.56 0.84
CA ALA A 69 10.03 -3.18 0.40
C ALA A 69 11.41 -2.58 0.05
N LYS A 70 11.47 -1.82 -1.05
CA LYS A 70 12.63 -1.04 -1.47
C LYS A 70 12.21 0.37 -1.87
N GLY A 71 13.07 1.35 -1.64
CA GLY A 71 12.79 2.76 -1.94
C GLY A 71 12.12 3.49 -0.78
N GLU A 72 11.47 4.62 -1.09
CA GLU A 72 10.89 5.50 -0.09
C GLU A 72 9.38 5.63 -0.28
N ALA A 73 8.62 5.31 0.77
CA ALA A 73 7.20 5.55 0.82
C ALA A 73 6.75 5.74 2.28
N SER A 74 5.57 6.31 2.46
CA SER A 74 4.96 6.52 3.77
C SER A 74 3.47 6.20 3.75
N SER A 75 2.89 5.96 4.92
CA SER A 75 1.45 5.86 5.10
C SER A 75 1.05 6.43 6.45
N GLY A 76 0.01 7.26 6.51
CA GLY A 76 -0.43 7.90 7.75
C GLY A 76 0.68 8.70 8.47
N GLY A 77 1.62 9.27 7.71
CA GLY A 77 2.77 10.00 8.25
C GLY A 77 3.95 9.13 8.71
N SER A 78 3.85 7.81 8.60
CA SER A 78 4.91 6.87 9.01
C SER A 78 5.63 6.28 7.81
N LYS A 79 6.97 6.18 7.87
CA LYS A 79 7.79 5.57 6.81
C LYS A 79 7.49 4.07 6.69
N LEU A 80 7.36 3.57 5.47
CA LEU A 80 7.24 2.14 5.20
C LEU A 80 8.63 1.52 5.12
N ILE A 81 8.92 0.60 6.04
CA ILE A 81 10.22 -0.09 6.14
C ILE A 81 9.96 -1.60 5.97
N ASN A 82 10.83 -2.26 5.20
CA ASN A 82 10.74 -3.69 4.98
C ASN A 82 10.75 -4.45 6.31
N ASN A 83 9.84 -5.39 6.48
CA ASN A 83 9.68 -6.21 7.68
C ASN A 83 9.21 -5.50 8.96
N GLU A 84 8.89 -4.20 8.91
CA GLU A 84 8.35 -3.46 10.07
C GLU A 84 6.83 -3.21 9.95
N TYR A 85 6.16 -3.18 11.10
CA TYR A 85 4.73 -2.85 11.17
C TYR A 85 4.56 -1.34 11.23
N VAL A 86 3.81 -0.79 10.29
CA VAL A 86 3.43 0.62 10.31
C VAL A 86 2.02 0.73 10.87
N ASP A 87 1.89 1.47 11.98
CA ASP A 87 0.60 1.72 12.62
C ASP A 87 -0.17 2.73 11.78
N ILE A 88 -1.10 2.23 10.98
CA ILE A 88 -1.95 3.08 10.14
C ILE A 88 -3.29 3.06 10.83
N SER A 89 -3.46 4.01 11.75
CA SER A 89 -4.77 4.25 12.36
C SER A 89 -5.69 4.77 11.27
N ALA A 90 -6.53 3.90 10.70
CA ALA A 90 -7.69 4.32 9.93
C ALA A 90 -8.65 5.04 10.87
N GLY A 91 -8.38 6.31 11.14
CA GLY A 91 -9.18 7.17 12.02
C GLY A 91 -10.11 8.03 11.18
N GLY A 92 -11.35 7.56 10.96
CA GLY A 92 -12.38 8.34 10.29
C GLY A 92 -13.64 7.52 9.99
N PRO A 93 -14.79 8.18 9.75
CA PRO A 93 -16.10 7.52 9.55
C PRO A 93 -16.21 6.72 8.24
N THR A 94 -15.16 6.69 7.41
CA THR A 94 -15.06 5.84 6.21
C THR A 94 -13.95 4.83 6.43
N PRO A 95 -14.28 3.58 6.79
CA PRO A 95 -13.29 2.57 7.14
C PRO A 95 -12.62 2.06 5.87
N SER A 96 -11.44 1.45 6.03
CA SER A 96 -10.90 0.50 5.04
C SER A 96 -10.14 1.06 3.85
N VAL A 97 -9.60 2.26 3.94
CA VAL A 97 -8.62 2.73 2.95
C VAL A 97 -7.28 2.99 3.62
N VAL A 98 -6.22 2.42 3.04
CA VAL A 98 -4.84 2.74 3.37
C VAL A 98 -4.18 3.37 2.16
N VAL A 99 -3.50 4.49 2.35
CA VAL A 99 -2.78 5.19 1.28
C VAL A 99 -1.28 5.03 1.48
N ILE A 100 -0.59 4.56 0.45
CA ILE A 100 0.87 4.55 0.37
C ILE A 100 1.30 5.73 -0.50
N SER A 101 1.95 6.71 0.10
CA SER A 101 2.46 7.90 -0.58
C SER A 101 3.95 7.72 -0.88
N VAL A 102 4.31 7.80 -2.15
CA VAL A 102 5.67 7.82 -2.68
C VAL A 102 6.07 9.29 -2.90
N PRO A 103 7.25 9.74 -2.43
CA PRO A 103 7.67 11.13 -2.57
C PRO A 103 7.93 11.49 -4.03
N LEU A 104 8.00 12.79 -4.33
CA LEU A 104 8.38 13.31 -5.64
C LEU A 104 9.72 12.72 -6.12
N ASN A 105 9.83 12.46 -7.43
CA ASN A 105 10.96 11.72 -8.03
C ASN A 105 11.27 10.37 -7.33
N GLY A 106 10.30 9.80 -6.64
CA GLY A 106 10.46 8.62 -5.81
C GLY A 106 10.17 7.33 -6.58
N ARG A 107 10.79 6.26 -6.09
CA ARG A 107 10.48 4.89 -6.47
C ARG A 107 10.22 4.09 -5.22
N PHE A 108 9.24 3.20 -5.30
CA PHE A 108 8.95 2.24 -4.24
C PHE A 108 8.56 0.90 -4.85
N GLU A 109 9.06 -0.19 -4.27
CA GLU A 109 8.74 -1.55 -4.71
C GLU A 109 8.34 -2.40 -3.52
N MET A 110 7.39 -3.32 -3.70
CA MET A 110 7.04 -4.33 -2.70
C MET A 110 6.51 -5.61 -3.33
N SER A 111 6.64 -6.74 -2.63
CA SER A 111 6.22 -8.08 -3.09
C SER A 111 4.89 -8.56 -2.47
N GLY A 112 4.30 -7.74 -1.61
CA GLY A 112 3.07 -8.05 -0.90
C GLY A 112 2.94 -7.23 0.36
N PHE A 113 1.91 -7.52 1.15
CA PHE A 113 1.67 -6.90 2.44
C PHE A 113 0.91 -7.83 3.39
N SER A 114 0.89 -7.49 4.67
CA SER A 114 0.12 -8.18 5.69
C SER A 114 -0.79 -7.18 6.40
N ILE A 115 -2.06 -7.54 6.55
CA ILE A 115 -3.05 -6.81 7.35
C ILE A 115 -3.08 -7.46 8.73
N VAL A 116 -2.78 -6.68 9.77
CA VAL A 116 -2.70 -7.17 11.14
C VAL A 116 -3.77 -6.50 11.99
N PRO A 117 -4.78 -7.28 12.45
CA PRO A 117 -5.69 -6.92 13.52
C PRO A 117 -4.95 -6.42 14.76
N ARG A 118 -5.43 -5.34 15.38
CA ARG A 118 -4.94 -4.85 16.67
C ARG A 118 -5.76 -5.36 17.82
#